data_AF-A0A966GIA5-F1
#
_entry.id   AF-A0A966GIA5-F1
#
_cell.length_a   1.000
_cell.length_b   1.000
_cell.length_c   1.000
_cell.angle_alpha   90.00
_cell.angle_beta   90.00
_cell.angle_gamma   90.00
#
_symmetry.space_group_name_H-M   'P 1'
#
loop_
_entity.id
_entity.type
_entity.pdbx_description
1 polymer ?
#
loop_
_entity_poly.entity_id
_entity_poly.type
_entity_poly.pdbx_seq_one_letter_code
_entity_poly.pdbx_strand_id
1 'polypeptide(L)' 'MRLEVCVDSPAGLAAAVAGGADRIELCAALGLGGLTPAPGLVAQAARCGLPVVAMIRPRPGDFVWS' A
#
# COMPACT_ATOMS: atom_id res chain seq x y z
N MET A 1 9.20 -3.16 -18.51
CA MET A 1 9.33 -3.58 -17.09
C MET A 1 8.40 -2.70 -16.28
N ARG A 2 7.70 -3.24 -15.27
CA ARG A 2 6.73 -2.46 -14.46
C ARG A 2 7.20 -2.42 -13.01
N LEU A 3 7.42 -1.23 -12.46
CA LEU A 3 7.85 -1.00 -11.08
C LEU A 3 6.64 -0.81 -10.17
N GLU A 4 6.48 -1.70 -9.19
CA GLU A 4 5.53 -1.54 -8.10
C GLU A 4 6.27 -1.17 -6.82
N VAL A 5 5.72 -0.24 -6.04
CA VAL A 5 6.29 0.18 -4.77
C VAL A 5 5.27 0.01 -3.65
N CYS A 6 5.66 -0.70 -2.60
CA CYS A 6 4.88 -0.86 -1.38
C CYS A 6 5.01 0.39 -0.51
N VAL A 7 3.89 0.93 -0.04
CA VAL A 7 3.87 2.11 0.84
C VAL A 7 2.84 1.94 1.95
N ASP A 8 3.14 2.47 3.14
CA ASP A 8 2.23 2.46 4.30
C ASP A 8 1.97 3.83 4.92
N SER A 9 2.41 4.90 4.26
CA SER A 9 2.22 6.27 4.73
C SER A 9 1.88 7.24 3.58
N PRO A 10 1.21 8.37 3.89
CA PRO A 10 0.99 9.45 2.93
C PRO A 10 2.28 9.97 2.29
N ALA A 11 3.36 10.08 3.07
CA ALA A 11 4.66 10.53 2.59
C ALA A 11 5.29 9.51 1.63
N GLY A 12 5.23 8.21 1.97
CA GLY A 12 5.69 7.14 1.09
C GLY A 12 4.93 7.10 -0.23
N LEU A 13 3.60 7.24 -0.20
CA LEU A 13 2.77 7.34 -1.40
C LEU A 13 3.21 8.51 -2.30
N ALA A 14 3.39 9.70 -1.73
CA ALA A 14 3.83 10.87 -2.50
C ALA A 14 5.23 10.67 -3.11
N ALA A 15 6.16 10.10 -2.33
CA ALA A 15 7.50 9.79 -2.80
C ALA A 15 7.52 8.76 -3.93
N ALA A 16 6.70 7.69 -3.83
CA ALA A 16 6.59 6.67 -4.87
C ALA A 16 6.01 7.23 -6.18
N VAL A 17 5.00 8.10 -6.09
CA VAL A 17 4.45 8.81 -7.26
C VAL A 17 5.52 9.71 -7.89
N ALA A 18 6.21 10.53 -7.10
CA ALA A 18 7.26 11.42 -7.59
C ALA A 18 8.47 10.66 -8.16
N GLY A 19 8.77 9.48 -7.64
CA GLY A 19 9.83 8.59 -8.09
C GLY A 19 9.52 7.81 -9.37
N GLY A 20 8.30 7.95 -9.92
CA GLY A 20 7.92 7.30 -11.18
C GLY A 20 7.52 5.82 -11.04
N ALA A 21 6.90 5.44 -9.91
CA ALA A 21 6.29 4.11 -9.80
C ALA A 21 5.18 3.91 -10.83
N ASP A 22 5.05 2.70 -11.39
CA ASP A 22 3.98 2.34 -12.32
C ASP A 22 2.73 1.81 -11.62
N ARG A 23 2.85 1.44 -10.34
CA ARG A 23 1.79 0.90 -9.48
C ARG A 23 2.16 1.05 -8.01
N ILE A 24 1.14 1.19 -7.17
CA ILE A 24 1.28 1.23 -5.72
C ILE A 24 0.65 -0.02 -5.11
N GLU A 25 1.40 -0.72 -4.26
CA GLU A 25 0.85 -1.64 -3.27
C GLU A 25 0.66 -0.87 -1.95
N LEU A 26 -0.60 -0.70 -1.55
CA LEU A 26 -0.98 0.06 -0.36
C LEU A 26 -1.13 -0.88 0.84
N CYS A 27 -0.31 -0.66 1.86
CA CYS A 27 -0.25 -1.48 3.06
C CYS A 27 -0.44 -0.61 4.32
N ALA A 28 -0.62 -1.27 5.46
CA ALA A 28 -0.24 -0.76 6.77
C ALA A 28 0.88 -1.64 7.35
N ALA A 29 1.63 -1.11 8.32
CA ALA A 29 2.59 -1.87 9.13
C ALA A 29 3.53 -2.76 8.30
N LEU A 30 4.29 -2.16 7.37
CA LEU A 30 5.20 -2.92 6.49
C LEU A 30 6.23 -3.76 7.26
N GLY A 31 6.65 -3.31 8.44
CA GLY A 31 7.52 -4.08 9.35
C GLY A 31 6.95 -5.42 9.81
N LEU A 32 5.65 -5.66 9.61
CA LEU A 32 4.94 -6.91 9.89
C LEU A 32 4.62 -7.72 8.62
N GLY A 33 5.21 -7.34 7.48
CA GLY A 33 4.96 -7.93 6.16
C GLY A 33 3.71 -7.39 5.46
N GLY A 34 3.21 -6.22 5.87
CA GLY A 34 2.04 -5.57 5.28
C GLY A 34 0.70 -6.08 5.84
N LEU A 35 -0.17 -5.16 6.18
CA LEU A 35 -1.54 -5.38 6.69
C LEU A 35 -2.53 -4.48 5.94
N THR A 36 -3.83 -4.67 6.20
CA THR A 36 -4.88 -3.84 5.61
C THR A 36 -4.70 -2.35 5.95
N PRO A 37 -4.58 -1.45 4.96
CA PRO A 37 -4.38 -0.02 5.20
C PRO A 37 -5.61 0.64 5.83
N ALA A 38 -5.39 1.73 6.54
CA ALA A 38 -6.47 2.54 7.09
C ALA A 38 -7.30 3.21 5.97
N PRO A 39 -8.63 3.37 6.13
CA PRO A 39 -9.49 3.97 5.10
C PRO A 39 -9.06 5.37 4.63
N GLY A 40 -8.48 6.18 5.53
CA GLY A 40 -7.96 7.50 5.17
C GLY A 40 -6.81 7.45 4.15
N LEU A 41 -5.90 6.48 4.30
CA LEU A 41 -4.80 6.27 3.37
C LEU A 41 -5.31 5.72 2.03
N VAL A 42 -6.31 4.83 2.05
CA VAL A 42 -7.00 4.34 0.85
C VAL A 42 -7.64 5.50 0.08
N ALA A 43 -8.37 6.38 0.76
CA ALA A 43 -9.02 7.53 0.13
C ALA A 43 -8.03 8.54 -0.47
N GLN A 44 -6.82 8.63 0.09
CA GLN A 44 -5.74 9.43 -0.47
C GLN A 44 -5.12 8.74 -1.70
N ALA A 45 -4.81 7.44 -1.60
CA ALA A 45 -4.24 6.65 -2.69
C ALA A 45 -5.17 6.57 -3.91
N ALA A 46 -6.49 6.50 -3.71
CA ALA A 46 -7.46 6.54 -4.79
C ALA A 46 -7.39 7.80 -5.68
N ARG A 47 -6.73 8.86 -5.19
CA ARG A 47 -6.55 10.15 -5.89
C ARG A 47 -5.10 10.37 -6.35
N CYS A 48 -4.21 9.38 -6.25
CA CYS A 48 -2.79 9.57 -6.58
C CYS A 48 -2.46 9.52 -8.09
N GLY A 49 -3.41 9.11 -8.93
CA GLY A 49 -3.24 9.05 -10.39
C GLY A 49 -2.54 7.80 -10.92
N LEU A 50 -2.13 6.88 -10.05
CA LEU A 50 -1.57 5.59 -10.41
C LEU A 50 -2.54 4.45 -10.10
N PRO A 51 -2.42 3.29 -10.75
CA PRO A 51 -3.08 2.08 -10.29
C PRO A 51 -2.65 1.73 -8.87
N VAL A 52 -3.62 1.42 -8.01
CA VAL A 52 -3.40 1.06 -6.60
C VAL A 52 -4.03 -0.29 -6.33
N VAL A 53 -3.27 -1.18 -5.69
CA VAL A 53 -3.79 -2.40 -5.05
C VAL A 53 -3.67 -2.25 -3.55
N ALA A 54 -4.70 -2.64 -2.80
CA ALA A 54 -4.68 -2.58 -1.34
C ALA A 54 -4.47 -3.96 -0.76
N MET A 55 -3.55 -4.06 0.20
CA MET A 55 -3.39 -5.26 1.02
C MET A 55 -4.69 -5.55 1.78
N ILE A 56 -5.13 -6.80 1.77
CA ILE A 56 -6.25 -7.28 2.60
C ILE A 56 -5.68 -8.39 3.48
N ARG A 57 -5.16 -8.00 4.64
CA ARG A 57 -4.53 -8.89 5.61
C ARG A 57 -4.75 -8.34 7.02
N PRO A 58 -5.63 -8.95 7.83
CA PRO A 58 -6.06 -8.36 9.10
C PRO A 58 -5.02 -8.49 10.22
N ARG A 59 -4.10 -9.45 10.15
CA ARG A 59 -3.07 -9.70 11.18
C ARG A 59 -1.77 -10.24 10.59
N PRO A 60 -0.63 -10.09 11.29
CA PRO A 60 0.61 -10.77 10.92
C PRO A 60 0.55 -12.28 11.20
N GLY A 61 1.62 -12.98 10.81
CA GLY A 61 1.75 -14.43 10.95
C GLY A 61 1.23 -15.19 9.73
N ASP A 62 0.71 -16.40 9.97
CA ASP A 62 0.16 -17.28 8.94
C ASP A 62 -1.10 -16.72 8.26
N PHE A 63 -1.60 -17.47 7.27
CA PHE A 63 -2.77 -17.13 6.46
C PHE A 63 -3.99 -18.01 6.76
N VAL A 64 -4.10 -18.56 7.98
CA VAL A 64 -5.24 -19.37 8.44
C VAL A 64 -6.19 -18.48 9.25
N TRP A 65 -7.36 -18.17 8.71
CA TRP A 65 -8.29 -17.18 9.27
C TRP A 65 -9.44 -17.83 10.07
N SER A 66 -10.06 -17.05 10.96
CA SER A 66 -11.25 -17.39 11.75
C SER A 66 -12.53 -16.87 11.13
#